data_AF-M6ZNK9-F1
#
_entry.id   AF-M6ZNK9-F1
#
_cell.length_a   1.000
_cell.length_b   1.000
_cell.length_c   1.000
_cell.angle_alpha   90.00
_cell.angle_beta   90.00
_cell.angle_gamma   90.00
#
_symmetry.space_group_name_H-M   'P 1'
#
loop_
_entity.id
_entity.type
_entity.pdbx_description
1 polymer ?
#
loop_
_entity_poly.entity_id
_entity_poly.type
_entity_poly.pdbx_seq_one_letter_code
_entity_poly.pdbx_strand_id
1 'polypeptide(L)'
;MATIETIKIQRELTKIKHPELKKDIVSLGMIGSLDIQEGETNILLKTPNQDRRIQIGLEAQIRQVLTKLEGIGKVKIKFEVDPKLVFGRFQ
;
A
#
# COMPACT_ATOMS: atom_id res chain seq x y z
N MET A 1 0.28 8.70 23.37
CA MET A 1 -0.26 7.47 22.76
C MET A 1 -0.83 7.84 21.41
N ALA A 2 -0.05 7.66 20.35
CA ALA A 2 -0.53 7.92 19.00
C ALA A 2 -0.96 6.57 18.41
N THR A 3 -2.24 6.22 18.60
CA THR A 3 -2.91 5.27 17.71
C THR A 3 -2.88 5.90 16.33
N ILE A 4 -1.88 5.54 15.53
CA ILE A 4 -1.87 5.93 14.12
C ILE A 4 -3.09 5.24 13.52
N GLU A 5 -4.14 6.00 13.30
CA GLU A 5 -5.37 5.48 12.75
C GLU A 5 -5.07 4.99 11.33
N THR A 6 -5.44 3.73 11.05
CA THR A 6 -5.39 3.12 9.72
C THR A 6 -6.00 4.03 8.65
N ILE A 7 -6.98 4.85 9.03
CA ILE A 7 -7.59 5.91 8.21
C ILE A 7 -6.57 6.94 7.70
N LYS A 8 -5.63 7.40 8.54
CA LYS A 8 -4.60 8.37 8.12
C LYS A 8 -3.66 7.75 7.09
N ILE A 9 -3.17 6.54 7.36
CA ILE A 9 -2.30 5.82 6.41
C ILE A 9 -3.04 5.57 5.10
N GLN A 10 -4.30 5.12 5.17
CA GLN A 10 -5.10 4.86 3.98
C GLN A 10 -5.32 6.13 3.14
N ARG A 11 -5.60 7.29 3.76
CA ARG A 11 -5.69 8.59 3.05
C ARG A 11 -4.38 9.04 2.44
N GLU A 12 -3.26 8.63 3.01
CA GLU A 12 -1.95 8.91 2.44
C GLU A 12 -1.63 7.95 1.29
N LEU A 13 -2.04 6.68 1.40
CA LEU A 13 -1.91 5.68 0.33
C LEU A 13 -2.81 5.99 -0.87
N THR A 14 -3.97 6.64 -0.71
CA THR A 14 -4.80 7.09 -1.87
C THR A 14 -4.09 8.13 -2.74
N LYS A 15 -3.08 8.84 -2.22
CA LYS A 15 -2.27 9.76 -3.03
C LYS A 15 -1.29 9.02 -3.94
N ILE A 16 -1.01 7.75 -3.64
CA ILE A 16 -0.07 6.93 -4.40
C ILE A 16 -0.79 6.40 -5.64
N LYS A 17 -0.41 6.95 -6.78
CA LYS A 17 -0.94 6.54 -8.07
C LYS A 17 -0.13 5.39 -8.64
N HIS A 18 -0.85 4.40 -9.18
CA HIS A 18 -0.25 3.30 -9.90
C HIS A 18 0.24 3.77 -11.28
N PRO A 19 1.53 3.59 -11.62
CA PRO A 19 2.08 4.05 -12.91
C PRO A 19 1.37 3.44 -14.12
N GLU A 20 1.01 2.16 -14.01
CA GLU A 20 0.37 1.40 -15.08
C GLU A 20 -1.14 1.65 -15.20
N LEU A 21 -1.86 1.64 -14.07
CA LEU A 21 -3.31 1.68 -14.04
C LEU A 21 -3.88 3.09 -13.94
N LYS A 22 -3.01 4.12 -13.79
CA LYS A 22 -3.34 5.56 -13.63
C LYS A 22 -4.36 5.86 -12.52
N LYS A 23 -4.63 4.88 -11.66
CA LYS A 23 -5.59 4.92 -10.56
C LYS A 23 -4.83 4.68 -9.26
N ASP A 24 -5.39 5.10 -8.14
CA ASP A 24 -4.77 4.94 -6.84
C ASP A 24 -4.83 3.49 -6.35
N ILE A 25 -3.79 3.06 -5.62
CA ILE A 25 -3.67 1.69 -5.12
C ILE A 25 -4.83 1.28 -4.20
N VAL A 26 -5.46 2.25 -3.54
CA VAL A 26 -6.62 2.02 -2.67
C VAL A 26 -7.88 1.76 -3.49
N SER A 27 -8.18 2.60 -4.49
CA SER A 27 -9.33 2.40 -5.41
C SER A 27 -9.17 1.17 -6.28
N LEU A 28 -7.93 0.73 -6.52
CA LEU A 28 -7.65 -0.53 -7.20
C LEU A 28 -7.86 -1.75 -6.30
N GLY A 29 -8.15 -1.57 -5.01
CA GLY A 29 -8.30 -2.67 -4.06
C GLY A 29 -6.98 -3.43 -3.83
N MET A 30 -5.84 -2.78 -4.07
CA MET A 30 -4.53 -3.41 -3.94
C MET A 30 -4.07 -3.49 -2.48
N ILE A 31 -4.65 -2.73 -1.57
CA ILE A 31 -4.34 -2.86 -0.14
C ILE A 31 -5.00 -4.14 0.37
N GLY A 32 -4.21 -5.19 0.58
CA GLY A 32 -4.73 -6.44 1.14
C GLY A 32 -4.83 -6.36 2.66
N SER A 33 -3.81 -5.85 3.34
CA SER A 33 -3.85 -5.67 4.79
C SER A 33 -2.92 -4.55 5.22
N LEU A 34 -3.31 -3.86 6.28
CA LEU A 34 -2.53 -2.76 6.85
C LEU A 34 -2.50 -2.92 8.36
N ASP A 35 -1.31 -3.18 8.88
CA ASP A 35 -1.06 -3.49 10.27
C ASP A 35 -0.05 -2.49 10.81
N ILE A 36 -0.48 -1.69 11.80
CA ILE A 36 0.33 -0.62 12.36
C ILE A 36 0.60 -1.01 13.81
N GLN A 37 1.86 -1.28 14.11
CA GLN A 37 2.36 -1.62 15.43
C GLN A 37 3.20 -0.45 15.97
N GLU A 38 3.48 -0.46 17.26
CA GLU A 38 4.28 0.58 17.91
C GLU A 38 5.66 0.71 17.25
N GLY A 39 5.82 1.74 16.41
CA GLY A 39 7.07 1.99 15.68
C GLY A 39 7.31 1.08 14.47
N GLU A 40 6.38 0.21 14.07
CA GLU A 40 6.50 -0.59 12.83
C GLU A 40 5.21 -0.54 12.01
N THR A 41 5.30 -0.41 10.69
CA THR A 41 4.16 -0.37 9.79
C THR A 41 4.30 -1.44 8.74
N ASN A 42 3.45 -2.45 8.85
CA ASN A 42 3.38 -3.57 7.92
C ASN A 42 2.25 -3.32 6.92
N ILE A 43 2.60 -3.26 5.64
CA ILE A 43 1.65 -3.06 4.55
C ILE A 43 1.74 -4.26 3.63
N LEU A 44 0.61 -4.90 3.42
CA LEU A 44 0.45 -5.97 2.45
C LEU A 44 -0.29 -5.43 1.23
N LEU A 45 0.45 -5.29 0.14
CA LEU A 45 -0.06 -4.87 -1.16
C LEU A 45 -0.24 -6.09 -2.04
N LYS A 46 -1.50 -6.34 -2.39
CA LYS A 46 -1.90 -7.31 -3.39
C LYS A 46 -1.87 -6.65 -4.76
N THR A 47 -1.06 -7.17 -5.67
CA THR A 47 -1.00 -6.69 -7.05
C THR A 47 -1.46 -7.77 -8.01
N PRO A 48 -2.20 -7.41 -9.08
CA PRO A 48 -2.65 -8.38 -10.09
C PRO A 48 -1.48 -8.98 -10.86
N ASN A 49 -0.35 -8.28 -10.92
CA ASN A 49 0.87 -8.72 -11.58
C ASN A 49 2.11 -8.40 -10.72
N GLN A 50 3.19 -9.16 -10.90
CA GLN A 50 4.46 -8.97 -10.18
C GLN A 50 5.40 -8.02 -10.91
N ASP A 51 4.89 -6.87 -11.34
CA ASP A 51 5.69 -5.98 -12.16
C ASP A 51 6.76 -5.26 -11.30
N ARG A 52 8.03 -5.60 -11.51
CA ARG A 52 9.14 -5.09 -10.69
C ARG A 52 9.24 -3.57 -10.71
N ARG A 53 8.98 -2.93 -11.86
CA ARG A 53 9.04 -1.46 -11.97
C ARG A 53 8.00 -0.80 -11.08
N ILE A 54 6.79 -1.36 -11.08
CA ILE A 54 5.68 -0.91 -10.27
C ILE A 54 5.99 -1.14 -8.79
N GLN A 55 6.48 -2.32 -8.40
CA GLN A 55 6.82 -2.62 -7.01
C GLN A 55 7.86 -1.63 -6.46
N ILE A 56 8.94 -1.38 -7.20
CA ILE A 56 9.97 -0.41 -6.80
C ILE A 56 9.37 1.00 -6.67
N GLY A 57 8.55 1.42 -7.64
CA GLY A 57 7.92 2.74 -7.61
C GLY A 57 6.90 2.91 -6.48
N LEU A 58 6.09 1.87 -6.20
CA LEU A 58 5.14 1.85 -5.10
C LEU A 58 5.86 1.83 -3.76
N GLU A 59 6.84 0.94 -3.59
CA GLU A 59 7.62 0.84 -2.36
C GLU A 59 8.28 2.17 -2.01
N ALA A 60 8.91 2.82 -2.99
CA ALA A 60 9.53 4.13 -2.81
C ALA A 60 8.50 5.19 -2.43
N GLN A 61 7.34 5.23 -3.09
CA GLN A 61 6.28 6.20 -2.77
C GLN A 61 5.70 5.97 -1.37
N ILE A 62 5.39 4.71 -1.02
CA ILE A 62 4.84 4.35 0.29
C ILE A 62 5.83 4.75 1.38
N ARG A 63 7.11 4.41 1.20
CA ARG A 63 8.16 4.78 2.14
C ARG A 63 8.32 6.29 2.27
N GLN A 64 8.26 7.04 1.16
CA GLN A 64 8.31 8.50 1.17
C GLN A 64 7.11 9.16 1.84
N VAL A 65 5.93 8.54 1.73
CA VAL A 65 4.70 9.03 2.34
C VAL A 65 4.70 8.73 3.84
N LEU A 66 5.09 7.52 4.21
CA LEU A 66 5.16 7.08 5.60
C LEU A 66 6.27 7.77 6.40
N THR A 67 7.42 8.07 5.78
CA THR A 67 8.48 8.83 6.48
C THR A 67 8.08 10.26 6.82
N LYS A 68 7.02 10.80 6.20
CA LYS A 68 6.43 12.09 6.58
C LYS A 68 5.50 12.00 7.78
N LEU A 69 5.10 10.79 8.17
CA LEU A 69 4.22 10.58 9.32
C LEU A 69 5.08 10.41 10.57
N GLU A 70 4.91 11.34 11.51
CA GLU A 70 5.57 11.31 12.80
C GLU A 70 5.05 10.12 13.63
N GLY A 71 5.95 9.21 14.02
CA GLY A 71 5.62 7.99 14.76
C GLY A 71 5.67 6.70 13.94
N ILE A 72 5.86 6.76 12.61
CA ILE A 72 6.18 5.56 11.81
C ILE A 72 7.68 5.30 11.92
N GLY A 73 8.06 4.19 12.57
CA GLY A 73 9.45 3.74 12.59
C GLY A 73 9.77 2.90 11.36
N LYS A 74 9.78 1.57 11.52
CA LYS A 74 10.15 0.63 10.47
C LYS A 74 8.98 0.33 9.54
N VAL A 75 9.14 0.67 8.26
CA VAL A 75 8.16 0.33 7.23
C VAL A 75 8.53 -1.00 6.59
N LYS A 76 7.61 -1.96 6.63
CA LYS A 76 7.71 -3.27 5.98
C LYS A 76 6.61 -3.39 4.94
N ILE A 77 7.00 -3.38 3.68
CA ILE A 77 6.08 -3.53 2.56
C ILE A 77 6.22 -4.95 2.02
N LYS A 78 5.12 -5.70 2.00
CA LYS A 78 5.03 -7.00 1.36
C LYS A 78 4.17 -6.88 0.12
N PHE A 79 4.71 -7.33 -1.00
CA PHE A 79 3.96 -7.48 -2.23
C PHE A 79 3.52 -8.93 -2.38
N GLU A 80 2.23 -9.13 -2.56
CA GLU A 80 1.63 -10.42 -2.83
C GLU A 80 0.98 -10.36 -4.21
N VAL A 81 1.29 -11.32 -5.08
CA VAL A 81 0.64 -11.38 -6.38
C VAL A 81 -0.65 -12.15 -6.19
N ASP A 82 -1.77 -11.45 -6.33
CA ASP A 82 -3.09 -12.07 -6.25
C ASP A 82 -3.67 -12.12 -7.67
N PRO A 83 -3.62 -13.27 -8.36
CA PRO A 83 -4.15 -13.39 -9.71
C PRO A 83 -5.67 -13.19 -9.76
N LYS A 84 -6.37 -13.16 -8.61
CA LYS A 84 -7.80 -12.83 -8.54
C LYS A 84 -8.07 -11.33 -8.60
N LEU A 85 -7.05 -10.47 -8.43
CA LEU A 85 -7.18 -9.03 -8.66
C LEU A 85 -7.20 -8.67 -10.14
N VAL A 86 -6.80 -9.58 -11.04
CA VAL A 86 -7.03 -9.42 -12.47
C VAL A 86 -8.53 -9.58 -12.73
N PHE A 87 -9.18 -8.43 -12.89
CA PHE A 87 -10.44 -8.24 -13.62
C PHE A 87 -11.56 -9.26 -13.34
N GLY A 88 -12.48 -8.84 -12.46
CA GLY A 88 -13.91 -9.16 -12.62
C GLY A 88 -14.31 -10.62 -12.42
N ARG A 89 -14.63 -10.98 -11.17
CA ARG A 89 -15.73 -11.92 -10.91
C ARG A 89 -16.36 -11.63 -9.56
N PHE A 90 -17.20 -10.59 -9.53
CA PHE A 90 -18.43 -10.68 -8.74
C PHE A 90 -19.30 -11.69 -9.49
N GLN A 91 -19.43 -12.89 -8.94
CA GLN A 91 -20.52 -13.81 -9.25
C GLN A 91 -21.38 -13.91 -8.00
#